data_AF-A0A316W696-F1
#
_entry.id   AF-A0A316W696-F1
#
_cell.length_a   1.000
_cell.length_b   1.000
_cell.length_c   1.000
_cell.angle_alpha   90.00
_cell.angle_beta   90.00
_cell.angle_gamma   90.00
#
_symmetry.space_group_name_H-M   'P 1'
#
loop_
_entity.id
_entity.type
_entity.pdbx_description
1 polymer ?
#
loop_
_entity_poly.entity_id
_entity_poly.type
_entity_poly.pdbx_seq_one_letter_code
_entity_poly.pdbx_strand_id
1 'polypeptide(L)' 'CGKRFKRMEHLKRHNRTHTQERPHRCPFPTCGKMFGRTDNLAQHLKTHYR' A
#
# COMPACT_ATOMS: atom_id res chain seq x y z
N CYS A 1 9.78 14.81 -7.21
CA CYS A 1 10.71 13.69 -6.95
C CYS A 1 11.49 13.20 -8.19
N GLY A 2 11.30 13.76 -9.40
CA GLY A 2 12.15 13.48 -10.58
C GLY A 2 12.08 12.06 -11.17
N LYS A 3 11.33 11.14 -10.56
CA LYS A 3 11.25 9.74 -11.02
C LYS A 3 10.39 9.61 -12.27
N ARG A 4 10.93 8.90 -13.27
CA ARG A 4 10.23 8.58 -14.53
C ARG A 4 9.88 7.10 -14.56
N PHE A 5 8.66 6.79 -14.99
CA PHE A 5 8.19 5.42 -15.12
C PHE A 5 7.84 5.15 -16.58
N LYS A 6 8.25 3.99 -17.09
CA LYS A 6 7.92 3.55 -18.47
C LYS A 6 6.45 3.16 -18.63
N ARG A 7 5.76 2.84 -17.52
CA ARG A 7 4.37 2.37 -17.52
C ARG A 7 3.49 3.24 -16.63
N MET A 8 2.27 3.47 -17.07
CA MET A 8 1.31 4.34 -16.39
C MET A 8 0.88 3.77 -15.05
N GLU A 9 0.70 2.46 -14.91
CA GLU A 9 0.33 1.84 -13.63
C GLU A 9 1.42 2.04 -12.56
N HIS A 10 2.70 2.05 -12.97
CA HIS A 10 3.82 2.32 -12.07
C HIS A 10 3.84 3.77 -11.62
N LEU A 11 3.57 4.71 -12.52
CA LEU A 11 3.43 6.14 -12.17
C LEU A 11 2.24 6.35 -11.23
N LYS A 12 1.07 5.75 -11.53
CA LYS A 12 -0.13 5.85 -10.69
C LYS A 12 0.12 5.28 -9.29
N ARG A 13 0.81 4.13 -9.20
CA ARG A 13 1.25 3.55 -7.93
C ARG A 13 2.21 4.48 -7.20
N HIS A 14 3.16 5.08 -7.90
CA HIS A 14 4.12 6.01 -7.32
C HIS A 14 3.44 7.27 -6.78
N ASN A 15 2.43 7.80 -7.47
CA ASN A 15 1.72 9.00 -7.00
C ASN A 15 1.08 8.81 -5.61
N ARG A 16 0.65 7.59 -5.27
CA ARG A 16 0.16 7.26 -3.91
C ARG A 16 1.19 7.47 -2.81
N THR A 17 2.49 7.50 -3.12
CA THR A 17 3.53 7.80 -2.12
C THR A 17 3.59 9.27 -1.76
N HIS A 18 3.10 10.15 -2.64
CA HIS A 18 3.02 11.59 -2.38
C HIS A 18 1.72 11.95 -1.67
N THR A 19 0.61 11.29 -1.99
CA THR A 19 -0.70 11.58 -1.40
C THR A 19 -0.89 10.99 0.00
N GLN A 20 0.02 10.10 0.44
CA GLN A 20 -0.12 9.32 1.68
C GLN A 20 -1.43 8.52 1.79
N GLU A 21 -2.18 8.38 0.69
CA GLU A 21 -3.45 7.66 0.68
C GLU A 21 -3.22 6.18 0.95
N ARG A 22 -3.83 5.70 2.03
CA ARG A 22 -3.77 4.32 2.47
C ARG A 22 -5.19 3.75 2.59
N PRO A 23 -5.88 3.52 1.47
CA PRO A 23 -7.27 3.08 1.49
C PRO A 23 -7.44 1.65 2.03
N HIS A 24 -6.36 0.85 2.08
CA HIS A 24 -6.45 -0.55 2.48
C HIS A 24 -6.12 -0.70 3.96
N ARG A 25 -7.14 -0.77 4.80
CA ARG A 25 -7.00 -0.99 6.25
C ARG A 25 -6.84 -2.48 6.56
N CYS A 26 -6.00 -2.78 7.55
CA CYS A 26 -5.91 -4.11 8.13
C CYS A 26 -7.23 -4.46 8.83
N PRO A 27 -7.83 -5.63 8.55
CA PRO A 27 -9.09 -6.07 9.17
C PRO A 27 -8.94 -6.40 10.66
N PHE A 28 -7.71 -6.65 11.14
CA PHE A 28 -7.45 -6.93 12.55
C PHE A 28 -7.61 -5.65 13.41
N PRO A 29 -8.59 -5.60 14.33
CA PRO A 29 -8.93 -4.39 15.09
C PRO A 29 -7.78 -3.87 15.95
N THR A 30 -6.97 -4.78 16.50
CA THR A 30 -5.82 -4.47 17.34
C THR A 30 -4.61 -3.94 16.55
N CYS A 31 -4.59 -4.10 15.22
CA CYS A 31 -3.46 -3.70 14.40
C CYS A 31 -3.55 -2.26 13.90
N GLY A 32 -4.74 -1.83 13.43
CA GLY A 32 -4.98 -0.47 12.93
C GLY A 32 -4.16 -0.01 11.72
N LYS A 33 -3.24 -0.84 11.19
CA LYS A 33 -2.34 -0.49 10.09
C LYS A 33 -3.11 -0.28 8.79
N MET A 34 -2.67 0.70 8.01
CA MET A 34 -3.23 0.99 6.69
C MET A 34 -2.12 0.94 5.62
N PHE A 35 -2.50 0.52 4.42
CA PHE A 35 -1.61 0.29 3.29
C PHE A 35 -2.10 1.02 2.05
N GLY A 36 -1.17 1.59 1.27
CA GLY A 36 -1.47 2.24 0.00
C GLY A 36 -1.73 1.26 -1.15
N ARG A 37 -1.51 -0.04 -0.91
CA ARG A 37 -1.66 -1.10 -1.91
C ARG A 37 -2.17 -2.40 -1.30
N THR A 38 -2.92 -3.16 -2.09
CA THR A 38 -3.49 -4.46 -1.72
C THR A 38 -2.45 -5.56 -1.53
N ASP A 39 -1.40 -5.59 -2.35
CA ASP A 39 -0.32 -6.58 -2.24
C ASP A 39 0.49 -6.41 -0.95
N ASN A 40 0.71 -5.16 -0.54
CA ASN A 40 1.34 -4.87 0.75
C ASN A 40 0.44 -5.32 1.92
N LEU A 41 -0.87 -5.08 1.85
CA LEU A 41 -1.83 -5.57 2.85
C LEU A 41 -1.83 -7.10 2.89
N ALA A 42 -1.91 -7.78 1.75
CA ALA A 42 -1.91 -9.24 1.67
C ALA A 42 -0.64 -9.85 2.28
N GLN A 43 0.53 -9.26 2.01
CA GLN A 43 1.78 -9.70 2.64
C GLN A 43 1.79 -9.43 4.14
N HIS A 44 1.24 -8.31 4.59
CA HIS A 44 1.10 -8.01 6.02
C HIS A 44 0.14 -8.98 6.72
N LEU A 45 -0.97 -9.37 6.09
CA LEU A 45 -1.93 -10.31 6.71
C LEU A 45 -1.26 -11.62 7.12
N LYS A 46 -0.27 -12.10 6.36
CA LYS A 46 0.53 -13.29 6.70
C LYS A 46 1.27 -13.16 8.04
N THR A 47 1.52 -11.96 8.53
CA THR A 47 2.18 -11.75 9.84
C THR A 47 1.23 -11.93 11.02
N HIS A 48 -0.09 -11.98 10.79
CA HIS A 48 -1.08 -12.25 11.84
C HIS A 48 -1.42 -13.74 11.99
N TYR A 49 -1.06 -14.55 11.00
CA TYR A 49 -1.29 -16.00 10.99
C TYR A 49 -0.03 -16.81 11.34
N ARG A 50 1.03 -16.13 11.79
CA ARG A 50 2.24 -16.73 12.37
C ARG A 50 2.18 -16.53 13.88
#